data_AF-A0A3M1M5D0-F1
#
_entry.id   AF-A0A3M1M5D0-F1
#
_cell.length_a   1.000
_cell.length_b   1.000
_cell.length_c   1.000
_cell.angle_alpha   90.00
_cell.angle_beta   90.00
_cell.angle_gamma   90.00
#
_symmetry.space_group_name_H-M   'P 1'
#
loop_
_entity.id
_entity.type
_entity.pdbx_description
1 polymer ?
#
loop_
_entity_poly.entity_id
_entity_poly.type
_entity_poly.pdbx_seq_one_letter_code
_entity_poly.pdbx_strand_id
1 'polypeptide(L)'
;MSRTQEINTRHTELSYLVSRITHAESCAVVGLSNTGKSTLLRALASPTVQARYLGELAPRYAFVYVDFNLMLELSEQAFYEVVLRNVLDLLNHFTTASTLHGQIINHYQQVIEPSHPFRAPLAFNEAIMVLGERLGRRIVFLFDEFDEPFTALDSRVFLNLRALKDRYGPALCYVTATVRPLTELRQEPEANEFCELFAGRTYWLVGLSREDAQTFIRTFAQEEGTPLDEEETRFVWEQAGGHPGLIQAVTRTLIRLAAGAPAELRQRGLNLVREELERDPTVHSECTRLWEQLRRDEQEGLLTFVVEGPQGLSSQQRRNLQRKGILLADGENLHFFGRLFEGFVRRQRLLQEGARRGVFVDVDAGEVWVDGHRVPTLTDLEYRLLLFLYGRINRLCTKYQIVEAVWGSSYIAEVDDARIEKLISRLRAKLEPDPAAPRYLLTVRGRGYKLVSPGTWSPANENS
;
A
#
# COMPACT_ATOMS: atom_id res chain seq x y z
N MET A 1 7.82 -16.76 -5.35
CA MET A 1 8.40 -16.30 -6.63
C MET A 1 9.67 -17.10 -6.86
N SER A 2 9.78 -17.79 -8.00
CA SER A 2 10.96 -18.63 -8.30
C SER A 2 12.13 -17.77 -8.80
N ARG A 3 13.38 -18.22 -8.59
CA ARG A 3 14.62 -17.48 -8.93
C ARG A 3 14.76 -17.11 -10.41
N THR A 4 14.06 -17.79 -11.31
CA THR A 4 14.08 -17.53 -12.77
C THR A 4 13.22 -16.32 -13.17
N GLN A 5 12.26 -15.96 -12.30
CA GLN A 5 11.17 -15.00 -12.55
C GLN A 5 11.64 -13.54 -12.49
N GLU A 6 12.67 -13.24 -11.68
CA GLU A 6 13.23 -11.89 -11.49
C GLU A 6 14.01 -11.37 -12.71
N ILE A 7 14.43 -12.25 -13.63
CA ILE A 7 15.38 -11.89 -14.70
C ILE A 7 14.70 -11.28 -15.94
N ASN A 8 13.39 -11.50 -16.11
CA ASN A 8 12.68 -11.22 -17.37
C ASN A 8 11.64 -10.09 -17.32
N THR A 9 11.52 -9.37 -16.20
CA THR A 9 10.67 -8.17 -16.12
C THR A 9 11.49 -7.00 -15.57
N ARG A 10 11.00 -5.76 -15.78
CA ARG A 10 11.63 -4.53 -15.23
C ARG A 10 13.02 -4.21 -15.79
N HIS A 11 13.25 -4.48 -17.08
CA HIS A 11 14.55 -4.26 -17.72
C HIS A 11 14.99 -2.80 -17.71
N THR A 12 14.06 -1.88 -17.97
CA THR A 12 14.30 -0.43 -18.00
C THR A 12 14.73 0.08 -16.62
N GLU A 13 14.03 -0.37 -15.59
CA GLU A 13 14.28 -0.04 -14.18
C GLU A 13 15.65 -0.52 -13.74
N LEU A 14 15.96 -1.81 -13.96
CA LEU A 14 17.25 -2.40 -13.60
C LEU A 14 18.41 -1.69 -14.33
N SER A 15 18.24 -1.41 -15.63
CA SER A 15 19.25 -0.70 -16.43
C SER A 15 19.51 0.71 -15.89
N TYR A 16 18.45 1.44 -15.52
CA TYR A 16 18.59 2.76 -14.91
C TYR A 16 19.35 2.69 -13.58
N LEU A 17 18.95 1.79 -12.68
CA LEU A 17 19.56 1.68 -11.35
C LEU A 17 21.04 1.29 -11.45
N VAL A 18 21.35 0.29 -12.27
CA VAL A 18 22.74 -0.14 -12.53
C VAL A 18 23.58 0.98 -13.15
N SER A 19 23.00 1.76 -14.08
CA SER A 19 23.67 2.94 -14.62
C SER A 19 24.00 3.95 -13.52
N ARG A 20 23.08 4.28 -12.60
CA ARG A 20 23.38 5.21 -11.48
C ARG A 20 24.48 4.67 -10.57
N ILE A 21 24.38 3.39 -10.19
CA ILE A 21 25.36 2.72 -9.32
C ILE A 21 26.76 2.71 -9.93
N THR A 22 26.88 2.46 -11.24
CA THR A 22 28.19 2.42 -11.91
C THR A 22 28.86 3.79 -11.98
N HIS A 23 28.07 4.88 -11.99
CA HIS A 23 28.54 6.26 -11.83
C HIS A 23 28.76 6.67 -10.37
N ALA A 24 28.64 5.73 -9.44
CA ALA A 24 28.73 5.91 -8.00
C ALA A 24 27.72 6.93 -7.43
N GLU A 25 26.55 7.02 -8.05
CA GLU A 25 25.47 7.89 -7.62
C GLU A 25 24.45 7.11 -6.78
N SER A 26 24.03 7.70 -5.65
CA SER A 26 22.88 7.21 -4.91
C SER A 26 21.59 7.56 -5.67
N CYS A 27 20.59 6.69 -5.60
CA CYS A 27 19.33 6.89 -6.30
C CYS A 27 18.12 6.40 -5.47
N ALA A 28 16.95 6.96 -5.75
CA ALA A 28 15.73 6.63 -5.02
C ALA A 28 14.73 5.95 -5.96
N VAL A 29 14.15 4.84 -5.52
CA VAL A 29 12.99 4.19 -6.13
C VAL A 29 11.76 4.65 -5.35
N VAL A 30 10.89 5.41 -6.00
CA VAL A 30 9.65 5.90 -5.40
C VAL A 30 8.47 5.28 -6.13
N GLY A 31 7.54 4.68 -5.41
CA GLY A 31 6.36 4.09 -6.03
C GLY A 31 5.35 3.63 -5.00
N LEU A 32 4.09 3.56 -5.41
CA LEU A 32 3.02 3.10 -4.53
C LEU A 32 3.27 1.65 -4.05
N SER A 33 2.59 1.24 -2.99
CA SER A 33 2.66 -0.13 -2.48
C SER A 33 2.33 -1.13 -3.58
N ASN A 34 2.95 -2.30 -3.47
CA ASN A 34 2.71 -3.46 -4.33
C ASN A 34 2.98 -3.24 -5.84
N THR A 35 3.65 -2.13 -6.21
CA THR A 35 4.19 -1.93 -7.58
C THR A 35 5.44 -2.77 -7.86
N GLY A 36 6.04 -3.38 -6.83
CA GLY A 36 7.19 -4.29 -6.95
C GLY A 36 8.55 -3.66 -6.58
N LYS A 37 8.58 -2.62 -5.73
CA LYS A 37 9.82 -2.01 -5.23
C LYS A 37 10.76 -3.04 -4.59
N SER A 38 10.27 -3.80 -3.61
CA SER A 38 11.03 -4.85 -2.93
C SER A 38 11.53 -5.93 -3.89
N THR A 39 10.68 -6.34 -4.84
CA THR A 39 11.07 -7.31 -5.88
C THR A 39 12.17 -6.75 -6.77
N LEU A 40 12.11 -5.47 -7.14
CA LEU A 40 13.15 -4.80 -7.94
C LEU A 40 14.48 -4.72 -7.18
N LEU A 41 14.46 -4.36 -5.89
CA LEU A 41 15.66 -4.30 -5.05
C LEU A 41 16.26 -5.70 -4.82
N ARG A 42 15.43 -6.72 -4.56
CA ARG A 42 15.89 -8.12 -4.45
C ARG A 42 16.48 -8.62 -5.77
N ALA A 43 15.86 -8.33 -6.90
CA ALA A 43 16.40 -8.63 -8.21
C ALA A 43 17.76 -7.95 -8.40
N LEU A 44 17.92 -6.69 -8.03
CA LEU A 44 19.21 -5.99 -8.10
C LEU A 44 20.30 -6.61 -7.21
N ALA A 45 19.94 -7.18 -6.06
CA ALA A 45 20.83 -7.93 -5.18
C ALA A 45 21.19 -9.33 -5.71
N SER A 46 20.44 -9.85 -6.70
CA SER A 46 20.63 -11.19 -7.24
C SER A 46 21.94 -11.30 -8.05
N PRO A 47 22.79 -12.32 -7.80
CA PRO A 47 24.01 -12.55 -8.57
C PRO A 47 23.74 -12.74 -10.07
N THR A 48 22.60 -13.31 -10.45
CA THR A 48 22.24 -13.54 -11.86
C THR A 48 21.92 -12.24 -12.58
N VAL A 49 21.18 -11.34 -11.91
CA VAL A 49 20.89 -10.00 -12.44
C VAL A 49 22.17 -9.18 -12.49
N GLN A 50 22.99 -9.21 -11.44
CA GLN A 50 24.29 -8.54 -11.44
C GLN A 50 25.18 -9.01 -12.59
N ALA A 51 25.29 -10.32 -12.84
CA ALA A 51 26.05 -10.84 -13.97
C ALA A 51 25.51 -10.34 -15.31
N ARG A 52 24.18 -10.24 -15.47
CA ARG A 52 23.54 -9.76 -16.70
C ARG A 52 23.76 -8.26 -16.95
N TYR A 53 23.61 -7.41 -15.93
CA TYR A 53 23.59 -5.95 -16.09
C TYR A 53 24.92 -5.27 -15.78
N LEU A 54 25.75 -5.83 -14.88
CA LEU A 54 27.10 -5.31 -14.58
C LEU A 54 28.19 -6.03 -15.37
N GLY A 55 27.94 -7.23 -15.90
CA GLY A 55 28.93 -8.01 -16.64
C GLY A 55 30.21 -8.23 -15.84
N GLU A 56 31.35 -7.92 -16.46
CA GLU A 56 32.69 -8.02 -15.84
C GLU A 56 32.88 -7.13 -14.60
N LEU A 57 32.02 -6.11 -14.42
CA LEU A 57 32.08 -5.25 -13.25
C LEU A 57 31.44 -5.89 -12.01
N ALA A 58 30.61 -6.93 -12.16
CA ALA A 58 29.85 -7.52 -11.05
C ALA A 58 30.73 -7.87 -9.82
N PRO A 59 31.92 -8.49 -9.96
CA PRO A 59 32.79 -8.80 -8.82
C PRO A 59 33.35 -7.58 -8.08
N ARG A 60 33.24 -6.36 -8.65
CA ARG A 60 33.69 -5.12 -8.01
C ARG A 60 32.67 -4.56 -7.03
N TYR A 61 31.46 -5.12 -6.97
CA TYR A 61 30.38 -4.64 -6.11
C TYR A 61 30.02 -5.67 -5.04
N ALA A 62 29.44 -5.14 -3.95
CA ALA A 62 28.89 -5.86 -2.83
C ALA A 62 27.53 -5.22 -2.50
N PHE A 63 26.45 -5.91 -2.88
CA PHE A 63 25.08 -5.44 -2.68
C PHE A 63 24.55 -5.95 -1.35
N VAL A 64 24.19 -5.04 -0.46
CA VAL A 64 23.60 -5.34 0.85
C VAL A 64 22.13 -4.97 0.78
N TYR A 65 21.26 -5.98 0.65
CA TYR A 65 19.81 -5.77 0.74
C TYR A 65 19.39 -5.70 2.20
N VAL A 66 18.67 -4.64 2.58
CA VAL A 66 18.17 -4.41 3.93
C VAL A 66 16.68 -4.16 3.86
N ASP A 67 15.90 -5.05 4.47
CA ASP A 67 14.46 -4.90 4.64
C ASP A 67 14.17 -4.36 6.04
N PHE A 68 13.72 -3.11 6.13
CA PHE A 68 13.46 -2.48 7.42
C PHE A 68 12.18 -2.95 8.12
N ASN A 69 11.30 -3.71 7.45
CA ASN A 69 10.23 -4.41 8.15
C ASN A 69 10.77 -5.50 9.11
N LEU A 70 12.05 -5.87 8.99
CA LEU A 70 12.72 -6.81 9.89
C LEU A 70 13.40 -6.14 11.09
N MET A 71 13.19 -4.83 11.28
CA MET A 71 13.57 -4.14 12.52
C MET A 71 12.69 -4.64 13.67
N LEU A 72 13.32 -5.04 14.77
CA LEU A 72 12.59 -5.54 15.95
C LEU A 72 11.78 -4.42 16.63
N GLU A 73 12.31 -3.21 16.62
CA GLU A 73 11.70 -2.00 17.17
C GLU A 73 12.10 -0.81 16.31
N LEU A 74 11.29 0.25 16.30
CA LEU A 74 11.59 1.47 15.58
C LEU A 74 12.56 2.36 16.37
N SER A 75 13.84 1.95 16.39
CA SER A 75 14.92 2.64 17.11
C SER A 75 16.20 2.73 16.29
N GLU A 76 17.08 3.68 16.65
CA GLU A 76 18.39 3.83 15.98
C GLU A 76 19.23 2.56 16.11
N GLN A 77 19.20 1.92 17.28
CA GLN A 77 19.94 0.70 17.54
C GLN A 77 19.46 -0.45 16.65
N ALA A 78 18.14 -0.63 16.53
CA ALA A 78 17.57 -1.64 15.64
C ALA A 78 17.88 -1.35 14.16
N PHE A 79 17.94 -0.07 13.76
CA PHE A 79 18.37 0.32 12.43
C PHE A 79 19.82 -0.09 12.15
N TYR A 80 20.74 0.20 13.07
CA TYR A 80 22.14 -0.20 12.93
C TYR A 80 22.30 -1.74 12.95
N GLU A 81 21.55 -2.43 13.81
CA GLU A 81 21.56 -3.89 13.92
C GLU A 81 21.15 -4.55 12.61
N VAL A 82 19.99 -4.17 12.04
CA VAL A 82 19.49 -4.82 10.83
C VAL A 82 20.42 -4.59 9.63
N VAL A 83 21.02 -3.41 9.53
CA VAL A 83 22.00 -3.12 8.47
C VAL A 83 23.25 -4.00 8.62
N LEU A 84 23.84 -4.07 9.83
CA LEU A 84 25.04 -4.88 10.06
C LEU A 84 24.78 -6.39 9.99
N ARG A 85 23.60 -6.85 10.38
CA ARG A 85 23.18 -8.25 10.21
C ARG A 85 23.22 -8.63 8.73
N ASN A 86 22.64 -7.82 7.85
CA ASN A 86 22.67 -8.07 6.41
C ASN A 86 24.08 -7.94 5.80
N VAL A 87 24.95 -7.08 6.38
CA VAL A 87 26.38 -7.05 6.01
C VAL A 87 27.07 -8.37 6.36
N LEU A 88 26.85 -8.91 7.56
CA LEU A 88 27.43 -10.19 7.99
C LEU A 88 26.95 -11.34 7.10
N ASP A 89 25.65 -11.38 6.80
CA ASP A 89 25.07 -12.38 5.89
C ASP A 89 25.72 -12.33 4.50
N LEU A 90 25.96 -11.13 3.98
CA LEU A 90 26.68 -10.95 2.71
C LEU A 90 28.14 -11.43 2.80
N LEU A 91 28.85 -11.15 3.89
CA LEU A 91 30.24 -11.56 4.07
C LEU A 91 30.42 -13.07 4.10
N ASN A 92 29.42 -13.83 4.57
CA ASN A 92 29.40 -15.29 4.52
C ASN A 92 29.46 -15.84 3.09
N HIS A 93 29.07 -15.04 2.09
CA HIS A 93 29.06 -15.45 0.68
C HIS A 93 30.36 -15.10 -0.05
N PHE A 94 31.27 -14.38 0.61
CA PHE A 94 32.58 -14.04 0.07
C PHE A 94 33.68 -14.82 0.77
N THR A 95 34.70 -15.23 0.00
CA THR A 95 35.99 -15.67 0.55
C THR A 95 36.74 -14.44 1.09
N THR A 96 36.21 -13.87 2.17
CA THR A 96 36.82 -12.72 2.87
C THR A 96 37.93 -13.20 3.79
N ALA A 97 38.89 -12.32 4.09
CA ALA A 97 39.86 -12.59 5.14
C ALA A 97 39.11 -12.79 6.47
N SER A 98 39.39 -13.89 7.18
CA SER A 98 38.78 -14.23 8.48
C SER A 98 38.85 -13.07 9.49
N THR A 99 39.87 -12.22 9.36
CA THR A 99 40.07 -11.03 10.17
C THR A 99 39.02 -9.94 9.94
N LEU A 100 38.57 -9.70 8.70
CA LEU A 100 37.51 -8.72 8.41
C LEU A 100 36.20 -9.17 9.04
N HIS A 101 35.82 -10.42 8.82
CA HIS A 101 34.59 -10.99 9.37
C HIS A 101 34.54 -10.88 10.91
N GLY A 102 35.64 -11.23 11.58
CA GLY A 102 35.76 -11.09 13.04
C GLY A 102 35.63 -9.65 13.54
N GLN A 103 36.17 -8.67 12.81
CA GLN A 103 36.02 -7.26 13.15
C GLN A 103 34.57 -6.78 13.04
N ILE A 104 33.87 -7.13 11.96
CA ILE A 104 32.47 -6.75 11.78
C ILE A 104 31.58 -7.42 12.84
N ILE A 105 31.82 -8.68 13.20
CA ILE A 105 31.12 -9.36 14.31
C ILE A 105 31.29 -8.59 15.62
N ASN A 106 32.52 -8.16 15.93
CA ASN A 106 32.78 -7.41 17.17
C ASN A 106 32.01 -6.07 17.20
N HIS A 107 31.96 -5.33 16.08
CA HIS A 107 31.17 -4.11 16.00
C HIS A 107 29.66 -4.37 16.07
N TYR A 108 29.18 -5.44 15.44
CA TYR A 108 27.78 -5.87 15.53
C TYR A 108 27.36 -6.19 16.97
N GLN A 109 28.20 -6.90 17.74
CA GLN A 109 27.94 -7.14 19.17
C GLN A 109 27.83 -5.85 19.97
N GLN A 110 28.67 -4.85 19.66
CA GLN A 110 28.62 -3.54 20.32
C GLN A 110 27.41 -2.67 19.91
N VAL A 111 26.74 -3.02 18.80
CA VAL A 111 25.44 -2.44 18.43
C VAL A 111 24.31 -3.15 19.18
N ILE A 112 24.36 -4.48 19.34
CA ILE A 112 23.34 -5.24 20.09
C ILE A 112 23.37 -4.91 21.58
N GLU A 113 24.57 -4.90 22.17
CA GLU A 113 24.77 -4.68 23.59
C GLU A 113 25.71 -3.49 23.81
N PRO A 114 25.22 -2.25 23.59
CA PRO A 114 26.03 -1.05 23.71
C PRO A 114 26.36 -0.76 25.18
N SER A 115 27.64 -0.53 25.48
CA SER A 115 28.09 -0.19 26.83
C SER A 115 27.64 1.20 27.32
N HIS A 116 27.24 2.08 26.40
CA HIS A 116 26.73 3.43 26.68
C HIS A 116 25.94 3.96 25.46
N PRO A 117 25.13 5.03 25.59
CA PRO A 117 24.20 5.48 24.54
C PRO A 117 24.84 5.72 23.16
N PHE A 118 26.06 6.26 23.15
CA PHE A 118 26.78 6.54 21.90
C PHE A 118 27.51 5.36 21.28
N ARG A 119 27.53 4.18 21.93
CA ARG A 119 28.36 3.06 21.46
C ARG A 119 27.80 2.45 20.18
N ALA A 120 26.49 2.24 20.08
CA ALA A 120 25.85 1.68 18.89
C ALA A 120 26.12 2.51 17.61
N PRO A 121 25.85 3.83 17.56
CA PRO A 121 26.13 4.61 16.36
C PRO A 121 27.63 4.67 16.04
N LEU A 122 28.50 4.71 17.04
CA LEU A 122 29.95 4.70 16.82
C LEU A 122 30.44 3.36 16.25
N ALA A 123 30.01 2.24 16.84
CA ALA A 123 30.35 0.90 16.38
C ALA A 123 29.82 0.64 14.95
N PHE A 124 28.62 1.15 14.63
CA PHE A 124 28.09 1.12 13.27
C PHE A 124 29.01 1.85 12.28
N ASN A 125 29.36 3.11 12.58
CA ASN A 125 30.25 3.89 11.72
C ASN A 125 31.61 3.20 11.53
N GLU A 126 32.21 2.70 12.61
CA GLU A 126 33.48 1.94 12.58
C GLU A 126 33.36 0.68 11.71
N ALA A 127 32.25 -0.05 11.79
CA ALA A 127 32.00 -1.23 10.96
C ALA A 127 31.95 -0.88 9.47
N ILE A 128 31.21 0.17 9.09
CA ILE A 128 31.13 0.61 7.70
C ILE A 128 32.49 1.12 7.19
N MET A 129 33.24 1.81 8.04
CA MET A 129 34.61 2.24 7.71
C MET A 129 35.53 1.05 7.42
N VAL A 130 35.56 0.07 8.33
CA VAL A 130 36.36 -1.16 8.17
C VAL A 130 35.96 -1.92 6.91
N LEU A 131 34.65 -2.00 6.63
CA LEU A 131 34.13 -2.62 5.42
C LEU A 131 34.62 -1.89 4.16
N GLY A 132 34.48 -0.57 4.12
CA GLY A 132 34.91 0.26 2.98
C GLY A 132 36.41 0.19 2.70
N GLU A 133 37.23 0.04 3.75
CA GLU A 133 38.70 0.00 3.63
C GLU A 133 39.23 -1.39 3.27
N ARG A 134 38.56 -2.47 3.69
CA ARG A 134 39.11 -3.84 3.61
C ARG A 134 38.38 -4.79 2.68
N LEU A 135 37.12 -4.51 2.30
CA LEU A 135 36.36 -5.41 1.44
C LEU A 135 36.92 -5.50 0.01
N GLY A 136 37.58 -4.43 -0.46
CA GLY A 136 38.10 -4.35 -1.84
C GLY A 136 37.01 -4.27 -2.91
N ARG A 137 35.76 -3.97 -2.51
CA ARG A 137 34.59 -3.85 -3.38
C ARG A 137 33.82 -2.58 -3.05
N ARG A 138 33.10 -2.05 -4.03
CA ARG A 138 32.13 -0.96 -3.85
C ARG A 138 30.89 -1.52 -3.16
N ILE A 139 30.46 -0.88 -2.08
CA ILE A 139 29.31 -1.29 -1.28
C ILE A 139 28.08 -0.55 -1.79
N VAL A 140 26.99 -1.29 -2.02
CA VAL A 140 25.70 -0.74 -2.43
C VAL A 140 24.66 -1.20 -1.41
N PHE A 141 24.18 -0.28 -0.58
CA PHE A 141 23.08 -0.55 0.33
C PHE A 141 21.76 -0.36 -0.40
N LEU A 142 20.93 -1.40 -0.41
CA LEU A 142 19.57 -1.38 -0.93
C LEU A 142 18.63 -1.33 0.27
N PHE A 143 18.13 -0.14 0.58
CA PHE A 143 17.24 0.15 1.70
C PHE A 143 15.79 0.00 1.24
N ASP A 144 15.17 -1.11 1.60
CA ASP A 144 13.78 -1.40 1.31
C ASP A 144 12.87 -1.03 2.49
N GLU A 145 11.64 -0.64 2.20
CA GLU A 145 10.64 -0.22 3.20
C GLU A 145 11.16 0.91 4.11
N PHE A 146 11.80 1.90 3.50
CA PHE A 146 12.55 2.94 4.22
C PHE A 146 11.68 4.13 4.70
N ASP A 147 10.39 4.18 4.36
CA ASP A 147 9.50 5.29 4.72
C ASP A 147 9.40 5.51 6.24
N GLU A 148 9.14 4.45 7.01
CA GLU A 148 8.93 4.54 8.46
C GLU A 148 10.23 4.81 9.22
N PRO A 149 11.36 4.10 8.99
CA PRO A 149 12.65 4.45 9.59
C PRO A 149 13.06 5.88 9.28
N PHE A 150 12.89 6.35 8.03
CA PHE A 150 13.25 7.70 7.66
C PHE A 150 12.44 8.76 8.40
N THR A 151 11.14 8.50 8.59
CA THR A 151 10.22 9.43 9.24
C THR A 151 10.41 9.50 10.75
N ALA A 152 10.69 8.36 11.41
CA ALA A 152 10.65 8.26 12.86
C ALA A 152 12.01 8.39 13.57
N LEU A 153 13.12 8.06 12.90
CA LEU A 153 14.45 8.09 13.53
C LEU A 153 15.01 9.51 13.60
N ASP A 154 15.92 9.74 14.55
CA ASP A 154 16.62 11.02 14.71
C ASP A 154 17.41 11.39 13.44
N SER A 155 17.37 12.66 13.06
CA SER A 155 18.05 13.18 11.85
C SER A 155 19.55 12.90 11.82
N ARG A 156 20.19 12.74 12.99
CA ARG A 156 21.61 12.40 13.12
C ARG A 156 21.96 11.06 12.49
N VAL A 157 21.03 10.10 12.46
CA VAL A 157 21.24 8.82 11.77
C VAL A 157 21.54 9.07 10.28
N PHE A 158 20.77 9.96 9.65
CA PHE A 158 20.91 10.26 8.21
C PHE A 158 22.10 11.16 7.92
N LEU A 159 22.43 12.09 8.81
CA LEU A 159 23.70 12.84 8.75
C LEU A 159 24.91 11.91 8.80
N ASN A 160 24.88 10.88 9.66
CA ASN A 160 25.97 9.89 9.71
C ASN A 160 26.10 9.13 8.39
N LEU A 161 25.00 8.70 7.78
CA LEU A 161 25.01 8.05 6.46
C LEU A 161 25.52 9.00 5.35
N ARG A 162 25.12 10.27 5.39
CA ARG A 162 25.63 11.31 4.48
C ARG A 162 27.14 11.47 4.62
N ALA A 163 27.65 11.59 5.84
CA ALA A 163 29.07 11.71 6.13
C ALA A 163 29.87 10.47 5.67
N LEU A 164 29.33 9.26 5.84
CA LEU A 164 29.92 8.04 5.31
C LEU A 164 30.00 8.06 3.78
N LYS A 165 28.94 8.52 3.09
CA LYS A 165 28.95 8.68 1.63
C LYS A 165 29.95 9.73 1.17
N ASP A 166 30.10 10.86 1.86
CA ASP A 166 31.09 11.87 1.51
C ASP A 166 32.52 11.36 1.67
N ARG A 167 32.79 10.62 2.75
CA ARG A 167 34.10 10.01 3.00
C ARG A 167 34.46 8.93 1.98
N TYR A 168 33.50 8.07 1.65
CA TYR A 168 33.73 6.90 0.79
C TYR A 168 33.18 7.06 -0.63
N GLY A 169 32.85 8.29 -1.06
CA GLY A 169 32.31 8.72 -2.35
C GLY A 169 32.05 7.60 -3.37
N PRO A 170 33.06 7.19 -4.17
CA PRO A 170 32.90 6.21 -5.24
C PRO A 170 32.73 4.74 -4.79
N ALA A 171 33.04 4.45 -3.53
CA ALA A 171 33.03 3.11 -2.94
C ALA A 171 31.75 2.79 -2.15
N LEU A 172 30.86 3.77 -1.91
CA LEU A 172 29.63 3.58 -1.15
C LEU A 172 28.44 4.21 -1.89
N CYS A 173 27.36 3.47 -2.10
CA CYS A 173 26.13 3.97 -2.71
C CYS A 173 24.90 3.53 -1.90
N TYR A 174 23.87 4.37 -1.92
CA TYR A 174 22.57 4.07 -1.34
C TYR A 174 21.51 4.00 -2.44
N VAL A 175 20.68 2.96 -2.41
CA VAL A 175 19.45 2.87 -3.18
C VAL A 175 18.30 2.74 -2.20
N THR A 176 17.40 3.70 -2.15
CA THR A 176 16.26 3.68 -1.21
C THR A 176 14.96 3.36 -1.95
N ALA A 177 14.13 2.48 -1.41
CA ALA A 177 12.77 2.26 -1.87
C ALA A 177 11.77 2.88 -0.89
N THR A 178 10.90 3.76 -1.41
CA THR A 178 9.90 4.48 -0.62
C THR A 178 8.58 4.66 -1.36
N VAL A 179 7.50 4.97 -0.64
CA VAL A 179 6.20 5.33 -1.22
C VAL A 179 6.21 6.77 -1.76
N ARG A 180 6.91 7.67 -1.07
CA ARG A 180 7.07 9.07 -1.44
C ARG A 180 8.53 9.48 -1.45
N PRO A 181 8.93 10.50 -2.22
CA PRO A 181 10.29 11.04 -2.15
C PRO A 181 10.64 11.41 -0.71
N LEU A 182 11.88 11.14 -0.29
CA LEU A 182 12.36 11.43 1.08
C LEU A 182 12.16 12.91 1.47
N THR A 183 12.34 13.83 0.53
CA THR A 183 12.11 15.28 0.73
C THR A 183 10.65 15.65 1.03
N GLU A 184 9.70 14.75 0.76
CA GLU A 184 8.29 14.92 1.13
C GLU A 184 7.95 14.28 2.47
N LEU A 185 8.74 13.28 2.90
CA LEU A 185 8.56 12.61 4.19
C LEU A 185 9.07 13.48 5.34
N ARG A 186 10.19 14.18 5.14
CA ARG A 186 10.77 15.12 6.12
C ARG A 186 11.36 16.36 5.44
N GLN A 187 11.30 17.48 6.15
CA GLN A 187 11.79 18.79 5.68
C GLN A 187 12.85 19.41 6.58
N GLU A 188 13.30 18.72 7.62
CA GLU A 188 14.37 19.20 8.51
C GLU A 188 15.71 19.35 7.76
N PRO A 189 16.49 20.41 8.00
CA PRO A 189 17.77 20.64 7.33
C PRO A 189 18.72 19.46 7.38
N GLU A 190 18.85 18.81 8.54
CA GLU A 190 19.75 17.70 8.78
C GLU A 190 19.38 16.46 7.93
N ALA A 191 18.09 16.15 7.82
CA ALA A 191 17.61 15.08 6.97
C ALA A 191 17.72 15.44 5.47
N ASN A 192 17.58 16.73 5.13
CA ASN A 192 17.70 17.21 3.76
C ASN A 192 19.10 16.99 3.18
N GLU A 193 20.17 17.10 3.98
CA GLU A 193 21.53 16.81 3.52
C GLU A 193 21.67 15.38 3.00
N PHE A 194 21.00 14.42 3.64
CA PHE A 194 20.94 13.03 3.14
C PHE A 194 20.05 12.92 1.90
N CYS A 195 18.91 13.62 1.86
CA CYS A 195 18.02 13.65 0.70
C CYS A 195 18.70 14.18 -0.58
N GLU A 196 19.62 15.14 -0.45
CA GLU A 196 20.38 15.71 -1.57
C GLU A 196 21.16 14.67 -2.37
N LEU A 197 21.57 13.55 -1.74
CA LEU A 197 22.21 12.42 -2.41
C LEU A 197 21.37 11.85 -3.56
N PHE A 198 20.06 11.98 -3.46
CA PHE A 198 19.08 11.43 -4.39
C PHE A 198 18.48 12.48 -5.32
N ALA A 199 18.82 13.77 -5.14
CA ALA A 199 18.25 14.86 -5.91
C ALA A 199 18.49 14.65 -7.41
N GLY A 200 17.42 14.76 -8.21
CA GLY A 200 17.44 14.51 -9.65
C GLY A 200 17.62 13.04 -10.07
N ARG A 201 17.67 12.10 -9.12
CA ARG A 201 17.98 10.67 -9.33
C ARG A 201 16.89 9.75 -8.82
N THR A 202 15.65 10.25 -8.82
CA THR A 202 14.47 9.47 -8.43
C THR A 202 13.88 8.75 -9.62
N TYR A 203 13.82 7.42 -9.54
CA TYR A 203 13.05 6.59 -10.44
C TYR A 203 11.65 6.38 -9.89
N TRP A 204 10.62 6.73 -10.67
CA TRP A 204 9.22 6.52 -10.30
C TRP A 204 8.78 5.14 -10.78
N LEU A 205 8.67 4.19 -9.85
CA LEU A 205 8.23 2.85 -10.13
C LEU A 205 6.71 2.81 -10.26
N VAL A 206 6.25 2.59 -11.48
CA VAL A 206 4.83 2.42 -11.83
C VAL A 206 4.49 0.95 -12.04
N GLY A 207 3.24 0.63 -12.40
CA GLY A 207 2.86 -0.72 -12.82
C GLY A 207 3.74 -1.27 -13.93
N LEU A 208 3.76 -2.60 -14.09
CA LEU A 208 4.46 -3.29 -15.16
C LEU A 208 4.02 -2.73 -16.52
N SER A 209 4.97 -2.67 -17.46
CA SER A 209 4.65 -2.40 -18.86
C SER A 209 3.69 -3.46 -19.40
N ARG A 210 3.01 -3.21 -20.52
CA ARG A 210 2.10 -4.19 -21.11
C ARG A 210 2.80 -5.52 -21.43
N GLU A 211 4.03 -5.45 -21.94
CA GLU A 211 4.85 -6.63 -22.27
C GLU A 211 5.27 -7.40 -21.00
N ASP A 212 5.76 -6.69 -19.99
CA ASP A 212 6.14 -7.28 -18.70
C ASP A 212 4.93 -7.89 -17.99
N ALA A 213 3.77 -7.21 -18.02
CA ALA A 213 2.53 -7.68 -17.43
C ALA A 213 2.04 -8.95 -18.13
N GLN A 214 2.07 -9.02 -19.45
CA GLN A 214 1.72 -10.24 -20.19
C GLN A 214 2.62 -11.41 -19.83
N THR A 215 3.93 -11.17 -19.73
CA THR A 215 4.89 -12.19 -19.29
C THR A 215 4.58 -12.65 -17.88
N PHE A 216 4.35 -11.69 -16.96
CA PHE A 216 4.01 -11.97 -15.57
C PHE A 216 2.71 -12.77 -15.43
N ILE A 217 1.65 -12.41 -16.16
CA ILE A 217 0.36 -13.12 -16.17
C ILE A 217 0.56 -14.57 -16.59
N ARG A 218 1.22 -14.81 -17.73
CA ARG A 218 1.43 -16.15 -18.28
C ARG A 218 2.25 -17.03 -17.33
N THR A 219 3.34 -16.48 -16.79
CA THR A 219 4.17 -17.22 -15.85
C THR A 219 3.41 -17.55 -14.56
N PHE A 220 2.70 -16.58 -14.00
CA PHE A 220 1.93 -16.77 -12.78
C PHE A 220 0.81 -17.81 -12.98
N ALA A 221 0.09 -17.74 -14.10
CA ALA A 221 -0.94 -18.71 -14.45
C ALA A 221 -0.38 -20.14 -14.64
N GLN A 222 0.80 -20.25 -15.25
CA GLN A 222 1.50 -21.53 -15.39
C GLN A 222 1.94 -22.10 -14.03
N GLU A 223 2.41 -21.26 -13.11
CA GLU A 223 2.76 -21.66 -11.74
C GLU A 223 1.53 -22.14 -10.94
N GLU A 224 0.37 -21.53 -11.17
CA GLU A 224 -0.93 -21.97 -10.63
C GLU A 224 -1.52 -23.19 -11.39
N GLY A 225 -0.78 -23.74 -12.37
CA GLY A 225 -1.13 -24.98 -13.08
C GLY A 225 -2.16 -24.83 -14.20
N THR A 226 -2.58 -23.61 -14.55
CA THR A 226 -3.59 -23.36 -15.57
C THR A 226 -3.15 -22.25 -16.52
N PRO A 227 -2.55 -22.56 -17.69
CA PRO A 227 -2.12 -21.55 -18.63
C PRO A 227 -3.33 -20.80 -19.22
N LEU A 228 -3.21 -19.47 -19.30
CA LEU A 228 -4.24 -18.62 -19.88
C LEU A 228 -4.02 -18.39 -21.38
N ASP A 229 -5.11 -18.32 -22.14
CA ASP A 229 -5.08 -17.91 -23.54
C ASP A 229 -4.90 -16.39 -23.72
N GLU A 230 -4.86 -15.91 -24.97
CA GLU A 230 -4.66 -14.48 -25.25
C GLU A 230 -5.83 -13.59 -24.82
N GLU A 231 -7.05 -14.11 -24.86
CA GLU A 231 -8.27 -13.39 -24.47
C GLU A 231 -8.35 -13.27 -22.96
N GLU A 232 -8.06 -14.36 -22.25
CA GLU A 232 -7.95 -14.42 -20.80
C GLU A 232 -6.81 -13.51 -20.29
N THR A 233 -5.64 -13.54 -20.93
CA THR A 233 -4.52 -12.64 -20.62
C THR A 233 -4.90 -11.17 -20.84
N ARG A 234 -5.65 -10.87 -21.91
CA ARG A 234 -6.17 -9.52 -22.18
C ARG A 234 -7.17 -9.09 -21.13
N PHE A 235 -8.07 -9.97 -20.71
CA PHE A 235 -9.02 -9.70 -19.64
C PHE A 235 -8.31 -9.33 -18.34
N VAL A 236 -7.27 -10.07 -17.95
CA VAL A 236 -6.47 -9.76 -16.75
C VAL A 236 -5.86 -8.35 -16.86
N TRP A 237 -5.25 -8.01 -18.01
CA TRP A 237 -4.70 -6.68 -18.26
C TRP A 237 -5.76 -5.57 -18.20
N GLU A 238 -6.94 -5.77 -18.79
CA GLU A 238 -8.01 -4.75 -18.75
C GLU A 238 -8.50 -4.48 -17.31
N GLN A 239 -8.56 -5.51 -16.46
CA GLN A 239 -9.02 -5.38 -15.08
C GLN A 239 -7.95 -4.77 -14.17
N ALA A 240 -6.73 -5.30 -14.23
CA ALA A 240 -5.66 -5.00 -13.27
C ALA A 240 -4.61 -4.01 -13.78
N GLY A 241 -4.55 -3.75 -15.09
CA GLY A 241 -3.45 -3.04 -15.72
C GLY A 241 -2.10 -3.72 -15.45
N GLY A 242 -1.09 -2.89 -15.21
CA GLY A 242 0.25 -3.34 -14.83
C GLY A 242 0.44 -3.61 -13.33
N HIS A 243 -0.59 -3.55 -12.48
CA HIS A 243 -0.40 -3.65 -11.03
C HIS A 243 -0.24 -5.11 -10.57
N PRO A 244 0.93 -5.55 -10.06
CA PRO A 244 1.21 -6.96 -9.77
C PRO A 244 0.21 -7.64 -8.83
N GLY A 245 -0.14 -6.98 -7.70
CA GLY A 245 -1.08 -7.55 -6.74
C GLY A 245 -2.49 -7.73 -7.31
N LEU A 246 -2.92 -6.82 -8.20
CA LEU A 246 -4.22 -6.92 -8.86
C LEU A 246 -4.16 -7.97 -9.97
N ILE A 247 -3.06 -8.08 -10.71
CA ILE A 247 -2.86 -9.13 -11.72
C ILE A 247 -2.99 -10.51 -11.06
N GLN A 248 -2.34 -10.72 -9.91
CA GLN A 248 -2.42 -11.98 -9.18
C GLN A 248 -3.85 -12.30 -8.72
N ALA A 249 -4.54 -11.31 -8.13
CA ALA A 249 -5.93 -11.48 -7.68
C ALA A 249 -6.87 -11.83 -8.86
N VAL A 250 -6.79 -11.08 -9.96
CA VAL A 250 -7.60 -11.33 -11.15
C VAL A 250 -7.29 -12.68 -11.77
N THR A 251 -6.01 -13.05 -11.87
CA THR A 251 -5.60 -14.33 -12.45
C THR A 251 -6.11 -15.51 -11.63
N ARG A 252 -6.00 -15.47 -10.29
CA ARG A 252 -6.53 -16.53 -9.43
C ARG A 252 -8.04 -16.69 -9.54
N THR A 253 -8.78 -15.58 -9.54
CA THR A 253 -10.24 -15.60 -9.66
C THR A 253 -10.68 -16.10 -11.04
N LEU A 254 -9.95 -15.72 -12.10
CA LEU A 254 -10.16 -16.22 -13.45
C LEU A 254 -9.92 -17.74 -13.55
N ILE A 255 -8.79 -18.23 -13.02
CA ILE A 255 -8.45 -19.66 -12.98
C ILE A 255 -9.54 -20.46 -12.25
N ARG A 256 -10.02 -19.96 -11.12
CA ARG A 256 -11.03 -20.63 -10.31
C ARG A 256 -12.38 -20.76 -11.00
N LEU A 257 -12.79 -19.76 -11.80
CA LEU A 257 -14.19 -19.62 -12.23
C LEU A 257 -14.42 -19.85 -13.72
N ALA A 258 -13.43 -19.55 -14.58
CA ALA A 258 -13.68 -19.47 -16.01
C ALA A 258 -12.51 -19.88 -16.92
N ALA A 259 -11.30 -20.11 -16.38
CA ALA A 259 -10.16 -20.47 -17.22
C ALA A 259 -10.41 -21.79 -17.97
N GLY A 260 -10.12 -21.79 -19.27
CA GLY A 260 -10.35 -22.96 -20.12
C GLY A 260 -11.81 -23.27 -20.42
N ALA A 261 -12.74 -22.35 -20.11
CA ALA A 261 -14.15 -22.51 -20.47
C ALA A 261 -14.33 -22.65 -22.00
N PRO A 262 -15.25 -23.51 -22.47
CA PRO A 262 -15.60 -23.60 -23.88
C PRO A 262 -15.99 -22.24 -24.45
N ALA A 263 -15.71 -21.99 -25.73
CA ALA A 263 -15.92 -20.69 -26.38
C ALA A 263 -17.34 -20.13 -26.18
N GLU A 264 -18.35 -21.00 -26.17
CA GLU A 264 -19.77 -20.65 -25.98
C GLU A 264 -20.08 -20.10 -24.57
N LEU A 265 -19.36 -20.55 -23.54
CA LEU A 265 -19.57 -20.16 -22.14
C LEU A 265 -18.57 -19.12 -21.66
N ARG A 266 -17.55 -18.83 -22.45
CA ARG A 266 -16.41 -17.99 -22.05
C ARG A 266 -16.82 -16.59 -21.63
N GLN A 267 -17.60 -15.89 -22.45
CA GLN A 267 -18.06 -14.53 -22.11
C GLN A 267 -18.89 -14.50 -20.83
N ARG A 268 -19.70 -15.55 -20.60
CA ARG A 268 -20.47 -15.71 -19.37
C ARG A 268 -19.55 -15.94 -18.17
N GLY A 269 -18.52 -16.77 -18.32
CA GLY A 269 -17.48 -16.98 -17.32
C GLY A 269 -16.73 -15.69 -16.97
N LEU A 270 -16.30 -14.91 -17.96
CA LEU A 270 -15.63 -13.62 -17.74
C LEU A 270 -16.53 -12.59 -17.04
N ASN A 271 -17.84 -12.61 -17.29
CA ASN A 271 -18.79 -11.76 -16.58
C ASN A 271 -18.92 -12.18 -15.11
N LEU A 272 -19.01 -13.48 -14.82
CA LEU A 272 -19.00 -14.00 -13.44
C LEU A 272 -17.72 -13.63 -12.70
N VAL A 273 -16.57 -13.74 -13.36
CA VAL A 273 -15.28 -13.29 -12.81
C VAL A 273 -15.33 -11.81 -12.45
N ARG A 274 -15.90 -10.96 -13.30
CA ARG A 274 -16.03 -9.52 -13.01
C ARG A 274 -16.89 -9.25 -11.77
N GLU A 275 -18.04 -9.91 -11.66
CA GLU A 275 -18.94 -9.77 -10.51
C GLU A 275 -18.25 -10.21 -9.19
N GLU A 276 -17.48 -11.30 -9.24
CA GLU A 276 -16.72 -11.78 -8.10
C GLU A 276 -15.56 -10.85 -7.72
N LEU A 277 -14.85 -10.28 -8.70
CA LEU A 277 -13.76 -9.34 -8.44
C LEU A 277 -14.21 -8.05 -7.76
N GLU A 278 -15.45 -7.60 -7.99
CA GLU A 278 -16.00 -6.43 -7.29
C GLU A 278 -16.14 -6.64 -5.79
N ARG A 279 -16.30 -7.91 -5.35
CA ARG A 279 -16.48 -8.32 -3.95
C ARG A 279 -15.23 -8.99 -3.36
N ASP A 280 -14.15 -9.12 -4.14
CA ASP A 280 -12.94 -9.81 -3.72
C ASP A 280 -12.20 -8.97 -2.65
N PRO A 281 -12.02 -9.49 -1.42
CA PRO A 281 -11.35 -8.75 -0.35
C PRO A 281 -9.91 -8.38 -0.67
N THR A 282 -9.21 -9.20 -1.47
CA THR A 282 -7.84 -8.93 -1.91
C THR A 282 -7.84 -7.72 -2.84
N VAL A 283 -8.71 -7.70 -3.86
CA VAL A 283 -8.85 -6.58 -4.79
C VAL A 283 -9.21 -5.29 -4.03
N HIS A 284 -10.16 -5.37 -3.10
CA HIS A 284 -10.53 -4.23 -2.26
C HIS A 284 -9.31 -3.72 -1.47
N SER A 285 -8.59 -4.60 -0.77
CA SER A 285 -7.42 -4.20 0.02
C SER A 285 -6.31 -3.56 -0.82
N GLU A 286 -6.07 -4.04 -2.04
CA GLU A 286 -5.10 -3.44 -2.96
C GLU A 286 -5.54 -2.05 -3.42
N CYS A 287 -6.81 -1.88 -3.79
CA CYS A 287 -7.33 -0.58 -4.21
C CYS A 287 -7.34 0.44 -3.06
N THR A 288 -7.72 0.01 -1.85
CA THR A 288 -7.71 0.85 -0.65
C THR A 288 -6.29 1.30 -0.31
N ARG A 289 -5.30 0.39 -0.34
CA ARG A 289 -3.89 0.77 -0.16
C ARG A 289 -3.42 1.81 -1.17
N LEU A 290 -3.74 1.62 -2.45
CA LEU A 290 -3.39 2.61 -3.49
C LEU A 290 -4.06 3.96 -3.22
N TRP A 291 -5.33 3.95 -2.84
CA TRP A 291 -6.11 5.15 -2.54
C TRP A 291 -5.56 5.94 -1.36
N GLU A 292 -5.29 5.28 -0.24
CA GLU A 292 -4.81 5.91 1.00
C GLU A 292 -3.41 6.54 0.84
N GLN A 293 -2.61 6.04 -0.09
CA GLN A 293 -1.28 6.58 -0.37
C GLN A 293 -1.30 7.83 -1.26
N LEU A 294 -2.39 8.06 -1.99
CA LEU A 294 -2.60 9.29 -2.73
C LEU A 294 -2.83 10.45 -1.78
N ARG A 295 -2.37 11.64 -2.19
CA ARG A 295 -2.62 12.87 -1.47
C ARG A 295 -4.09 13.27 -1.63
N ARG A 296 -4.58 14.12 -0.72
CA ARG A 296 -5.97 14.62 -0.78
C ARG A 296 -6.26 15.33 -2.12
N ASP A 297 -5.34 16.15 -2.61
CA ASP A 297 -5.48 16.84 -3.90
C ASP A 297 -5.55 15.85 -5.08
N GLU A 298 -4.81 14.74 -5.00
CA GLU A 298 -4.83 13.67 -6.01
C GLU A 298 -6.12 12.86 -5.95
N GLN A 299 -6.60 12.51 -4.75
CA GLN A 299 -7.89 11.84 -4.53
C GLN A 299 -9.04 12.69 -5.08
N GLU A 300 -9.11 13.98 -4.74
CA GLU A 300 -10.08 14.93 -5.29
C GLU A 300 -10.01 15.03 -6.81
N GLY A 301 -8.78 15.03 -7.36
CA GLY A 301 -8.55 15.00 -8.80
C GLY A 301 -9.16 13.76 -9.46
N LEU A 302 -8.95 12.57 -8.89
CA LEU A 302 -9.52 11.32 -9.41
C LEU A 302 -11.06 11.29 -9.34
N LEU A 303 -11.63 11.82 -8.26
CA LEU A 303 -13.07 11.91 -8.08
C LEU A 303 -13.70 12.86 -9.11
N THR A 304 -13.03 13.97 -9.42
CA THR A 304 -13.44 14.90 -10.48
C THR A 304 -13.29 14.26 -11.86
N PHE A 305 -12.17 13.56 -12.08
CA PHE A 305 -11.85 12.89 -13.34
C PHE A 305 -12.91 11.85 -13.75
N VAL A 306 -13.48 11.09 -12.82
CA VAL A 306 -14.55 10.12 -13.15
C VAL A 306 -15.87 10.77 -13.60
N VAL A 307 -16.02 12.10 -13.45
CA VAL A 307 -17.20 12.89 -13.85
C VAL A 307 -16.93 13.71 -15.11
N GLU A 308 -15.88 14.52 -15.05
CA GLU A 308 -15.57 15.56 -16.04
C GLU A 308 -14.51 15.10 -17.04
N GLY A 309 -13.96 13.90 -16.84
CA GLY A 309 -12.86 13.38 -17.65
C GLY A 309 -11.56 14.19 -17.45
N PRO A 310 -10.65 14.16 -18.44
CA PRO A 310 -9.33 14.77 -18.32
C PRO A 310 -9.34 16.30 -18.13
N GLN A 311 -10.43 16.98 -18.49
CA GLN A 311 -10.56 18.44 -18.42
C GLN A 311 -10.78 18.95 -16.98
N GLY A 312 -11.31 18.10 -16.10
CA GLY A 312 -11.51 18.43 -14.69
C GLY A 312 -10.23 18.37 -13.83
N LEU A 313 -9.10 17.96 -14.42
CA LEU A 313 -7.82 17.88 -13.72
C LEU A 313 -7.00 19.16 -13.88
N SER A 314 -6.49 19.68 -12.76
CA SER A 314 -5.42 20.67 -12.83
C SER A 314 -4.15 20.07 -13.46
N SER A 315 -3.30 20.94 -14.02
CA SER A 315 -2.01 20.52 -14.59
C SER A 315 -1.12 19.80 -13.58
N GLN A 316 -1.19 20.18 -12.30
CA GLN A 316 -0.40 19.53 -11.25
C GLN A 316 -0.94 18.14 -10.90
N GLN A 317 -2.26 18.00 -10.72
CA GLN A 317 -2.89 16.70 -10.45
C GLN A 317 -2.62 15.71 -11.59
N ARG A 318 -2.80 16.15 -12.85
CA ARG A 318 -2.49 15.34 -14.04
C ARG A 318 -1.05 14.84 -13.99
N ARG A 319 -0.07 15.73 -13.80
CA ARG A 319 1.36 15.35 -13.74
C ARG A 319 1.64 14.36 -12.61
N ASN A 320 1.10 14.57 -11.41
CA ASN A 320 1.34 13.73 -10.25
C ASN A 320 0.74 12.33 -10.44
N LEU A 321 -0.52 12.25 -10.88
CA LEU A 321 -1.22 10.98 -11.12
C LEU A 321 -0.59 10.17 -12.24
N GLN A 322 -0.11 10.83 -13.30
CA GLN A 322 0.63 10.18 -14.38
C GLN A 322 1.99 9.66 -13.92
N ARG A 323 2.73 10.46 -13.14
CA ARG A 323 4.02 10.06 -12.60
C ARG A 323 3.91 8.83 -11.68
N LYS A 324 2.82 8.70 -10.94
CA LYS A 324 2.50 7.52 -10.11
C LYS A 324 1.93 6.35 -10.90
N GLY A 325 1.67 6.51 -12.20
CA GLY A 325 1.08 5.47 -13.04
C GLY A 325 -0.37 5.13 -12.69
N ILE A 326 -1.07 6.02 -11.99
CA ILE A 326 -2.52 5.85 -11.72
C ILE A 326 -3.33 6.17 -12.97
N LEU A 327 -2.94 7.24 -13.67
CA LEU A 327 -3.50 7.61 -14.96
C LEU A 327 -2.44 7.44 -16.06
N LEU A 328 -2.81 6.75 -17.14
CA LEU A 328 -1.96 6.49 -18.29
C LEU A 328 -2.42 7.37 -19.46
N ALA A 329 -1.45 7.91 -20.21
CA ALA A 329 -1.72 8.65 -21.44
C ALA A 329 -1.58 7.73 -22.66
N ASP A 330 -2.55 7.80 -23.55
CA ASP A 330 -2.51 7.19 -24.88
C ASP A 330 -2.89 8.27 -25.91
N GLY A 331 -1.87 8.88 -26.50
CA GLY A 331 -2.02 10.11 -27.28
C GLY A 331 -2.61 11.25 -26.43
N GLU A 332 -3.76 11.78 -26.85
CA GLU A 332 -4.49 12.82 -26.12
C GLU A 332 -5.43 12.25 -25.03
N ASN A 333 -5.66 10.94 -25.03
CA ASN A 333 -6.55 10.29 -24.08
C ASN A 333 -5.84 10.00 -22.76
N LEU A 334 -6.57 10.17 -21.66
CA LEU A 334 -6.12 9.83 -20.32
C LEU A 334 -7.10 8.82 -19.72
N HIS A 335 -6.61 7.75 -19.13
CA HIS A 335 -7.43 6.69 -18.54
C HIS A 335 -6.75 6.06 -17.33
N PHE A 336 -7.50 5.36 -16.49
CA PHE A 336 -6.93 4.62 -15.36
C PHE A 336 -6.08 3.46 -15.83
N PHE A 337 -5.09 3.05 -15.02
CA PHE A 337 -4.26 1.90 -15.34
C PHE A 337 -5.04 0.59 -15.49
N GLY A 338 -6.19 0.43 -14.81
CA GLY A 338 -7.05 -0.75 -14.88
C GLY A 338 -8.47 -0.48 -14.38
N ARG A 339 -9.43 -1.27 -14.86
CA ARG A 339 -10.86 -1.09 -14.58
C ARG A 339 -11.24 -1.29 -13.11
N LEU A 340 -10.54 -2.16 -12.38
CA LEU A 340 -10.85 -2.41 -10.97
C LEU A 340 -10.63 -1.16 -10.12
N PHE A 341 -9.52 -0.46 -10.34
CA PHE A 341 -9.23 0.78 -9.61
C PHE A 341 -10.14 1.93 -10.05
N GLU A 342 -10.47 2.03 -11.34
CA GLU A 342 -11.50 2.97 -11.81
C GLU A 342 -12.85 2.74 -11.11
N GLY A 343 -13.32 1.48 -11.09
CA GLY A 343 -14.55 1.09 -10.41
C GLY A 343 -14.53 1.40 -8.92
N PHE A 344 -13.38 1.18 -8.27
CA PHE A 344 -13.15 1.57 -6.89
C PHE A 344 -13.30 3.10 -6.69
N VAL A 345 -12.66 3.93 -7.52
CA VAL A 345 -12.78 5.40 -7.42
C VAL A 345 -14.21 5.86 -7.66
N ARG A 346 -14.93 5.26 -8.61
CA ARG A 346 -16.36 5.53 -8.84
C ARG A 346 -17.20 5.21 -7.61
N ARG A 347 -16.92 4.10 -6.93
CA ARG A 347 -17.56 3.77 -5.65
C ARG A 347 -17.20 4.79 -4.57
N GLN A 348 -15.93 5.14 -4.40
CA GLN A 348 -15.52 6.18 -3.43
C GLN A 348 -16.25 7.51 -3.65
N ARG A 349 -16.49 7.89 -4.91
CA ARG A 349 -17.32 9.05 -5.23
C ARG A 349 -18.78 8.87 -4.78
N LEU A 350 -19.40 7.72 -5.05
CA LEU A 350 -20.76 7.43 -4.57
C LEU A 350 -20.84 7.42 -3.04
N LEU A 351 -19.79 6.95 -2.36
CA LEU A 351 -19.67 7.03 -0.91
C LEU A 351 -19.62 8.49 -0.46
N GLN A 352 -18.81 9.33 -1.09
CA GLN A 352 -18.71 10.75 -0.76
C GLN A 352 -19.99 11.54 -1.11
N GLU A 353 -20.62 11.25 -2.25
CA GLU A 353 -21.87 11.88 -2.69
C GLU A 353 -23.06 11.43 -1.84
N GLY A 354 -23.15 10.14 -1.50
CA GLY A 354 -24.11 9.60 -0.55
C GLY A 354 -23.87 10.11 0.88
N ALA A 355 -22.61 10.38 1.22
CA ALA A 355 -22.23 11.01 2.48
C ALA A 355 -22.43 12.54 2.47
N ARG A 356 -22.81 13.19 1.36
CA ARG A 356 -23.02 14.65 1.38
C ARG A 356 -24.14 15.08 2.32
N ARG A 357 -25.10 14.19 2.67
CA ARG A 357 -26.02 14.34 3.81
C ARG A 357 -26.50 12.98 4.31
N GLY A 358 -26.36 12.69 5.60
CA GLY A 358 -27.00 11.53 6.25
C GLY A 358 -26.06 10.40 6.63
N VAL A 359 -26.65 9.31 7.12
CA VAL A 359 -25.95 8.09 7.54
C VAL A 359 -25.76 7.20 6.32
N PHE A 360 -24.53 6.75 6.10
CA PHE A 360 -24.13 5.82 5.05
C PHE A 360 -23.34 4.65 5.66
N VAL A 361 -23.60 3.43 5.19
CA VAL A 361 -22.90 2.21 5.63
C VAL A 361 -22.26 1.55 4.41
N ASP A 362 -20.93 1.46 4.41
CA ASP A 362 -20.17 0.62 3.48
C ASP A 362 -20.14 -0.80 4.04
N VAL A 363 -21.01 -1.66 3.52
CA VAL A 363 -21.15 -3.03 4.00
C VAL A 363 -19.91 -3.87 3.66
N ASP A 364 -19.25 -3.57 2.55
CA ASP A 364 -18.08 -4.31 2.07
C ASP A 364 -16.83 -3.95 2.88
N ALA A 365 -16.65 -2.66 3.19
CA ALA A 365 -15.55 -2.18 4.02
C ALA A 365 -15.82 -2.29 5.53
N GLY A 366 -17.07 -2.52 5.94
CA GLY A 366 -17.47 -2.50 7.36
C GLY A 366 -17.44 -1.10 7.98
N GLU A 367 -17.50 -0.04 7.15
CA GLU A 367 -17.31 1.34 7.58
C GLU A 367 -18.62 2.12 7.61
N VAL A 368 -18.68 3.13 8.47
CA VAL A 368 -19.87 3.98 8.65
C VAL A 368 -19.48 5.44 8.54
N TRP A 369 -20.28 6.20 7.81
CA TRP A 369 -20.07 7.61 7.55
C TRP A 369 -21.34 8.41 7.89
N VAL A 370 -21.18 9.59 8.48
CA VAL A 370 -22.29 10.54 8.72
C VAL A 370 -21.89 11.92 8.20
N ASP A 371 -22.71 12.50 7.32
CA ASP A 371 -22.47 13.83 6.73
C ASP A 371 -21.02 14.00 6.23
N GLY A 372 -20.46 12.97 5.58
CA GLY A 372 -19.12 13.00 5.00
C GLY A 372 -17.99 12.64 5.96
N HIS A 373 -18.28 12.38 7.23
CA HIS A 373 -17.29 12.09 8.26
C HIS A 373 -17.33 10.61 8.68
N ARG A 374 -16.17 9.96 8.71
CA ARG A 374 -16.05 8.57 9.17
C ARG A 374 -16.38 8.50 10.66
N VAL A 375 -17.31 7.62 11.01
CA VAL A 375 -17.74 7.39 12.40
C VAL A 375 -16.70 6.54 13.12
N PRO A 376 -16.44 6.77 14.42
CA PRO A 376 -15.60 5.89 15.22
C PRO A 376 -16.09 4.43 15.18
N THR A 377 -15.17 3.49 15.30
CA THR A 377 -15.47 2.05 15.23
C THR A 377 -16.68 1.68 16.09
N LEU A 378 -17.66 1.05 15.47
CA LEU A 378 -18.85 0.52 16.13
C LEU A 378 -18.52 -0.84 16.77
N THR A 379 -19.14 -1.13 17.91
CA THR A 379 -19.14 -2.50 18.46
C THR A 379 -20.02 -3.40 17.59
N ASP A 380 -19.85 -4.72 17.69
CA ASP A 380 -20.63 -5.70 16.89
C ASP A 380 -22.15 -5.48 17.03
N LEU A 381 -22.66 -5.24 18.25
CA LEU A 381 -24.09 -4.97 18.47
C LEU A 381 -24.54 -3.63 17.89
N GLU A 382 -23.72 -2.58 17.98
CA GLU A 382 -24.01 -1.27 17.40
C GLU A 382 -24.04 -1.35 15.87
N TYR A 383 -23.08 -2.06 15.28
CA TYR A 383 -22.99 -2.25 13.85
C TYR A 383 -24.16 -3.08 13.31
N ARG A 384 -24.52 -4.20 13.96
CA ARG A 384 -25.69 -5.01 13.59
C ARG A 384 -26.99 -4.22 13.67
N LEU A 385 -27.18 -3.44 14.73
CA LEU A 385 -28.34 -2.56 14.88
C LEU A 385 -28.40 -1.55 13.73
N LEU A 386 -27.28 -0.88 13.44
CA LEU A 386 -27.23 0.10 12.37
C LEU A 386 -27.51 -0.54 11.02
N LEU A 387 -26.87 -1.67 10.70
CA LEU A 387 -27.05 -2.39 9.44
C LEU A 387 -28.51 -2.83 9.25
N PHE A 388 -29.14 -3.33 10.31
CA PHE A 388 -30.55 -3.72 10.31
C PHE A 388 -31.50 -2.56 10.01
N LEU A 389 -31.26 -1.40 10.64
CA LEU A 389 -32.04 -0.18 10.45
C LEU A 389 -31.75 0.45 9.08
N TYR A 390 -30.51 0.39 8.61
CA TYR A 390 -30.05 0.94 7.33
C TYR A 390 -30.69 0.20 6.16
N GLY A 391 -30.75 -1.14 6.20
CA GLY A 391 -31.50 -1.94 5.22
C GLY A 391 -33.02 -1.66 5.23
N ARG A 392 -33.52 -0.92 6.22
CA ARG A 392 -34.92 -0.50 6.38
C ARG A 392 -35.04 1.02 6.53
N ILE A 393 -34.17 1.77 5.88
CA ILE A 393 -34.17 3.23 5.99
C ILE A 393 -35.57 3.81 5.72
N ASN A 394 -35.93 4.82 6.48
CA ASN A 394 -37.25 5.44 6.49
C ASN A 394 -38.42 4.53 6.93
N ARG A 395 -38.19 3.31 7.41
CA ARG A 395 -39.23 2.42 7.97
C ARG A 395 -39.11 2.32 9.49
N LEU A 396 -40.26 2.23 10.15
CA LEU A 396 -40.33 1.96 11.58
C LEU A 396 -39.90 0.51 11.84
N CYS A 397 -38.91 0.34 12.71
CA CYS A 397 -38.50 -0.95 13.22
C CYS A 397 -38.96 -1.08 14.68
N THR A 398 -39.74 -2.12 14.98
CA THR A 398 -40.25 -2.33 16.34
C THR A 398 -39.15 -2.81 17.28
N LYS A 399 -39.34 -2.63 18.59
CA LYS A 399 -38.40 -3.15 19.59
C LYS A 399 -38.18 -4.66 19.43
N TYR A 400 -39.26 -5.42 19.19
CA TYR A 400 -39.20 -6.86 18.91
C TYR A 400 -38.31 -7.20 17.70
N GLN A 401 -38.51 -6.51 16.58
CA GLN A 401 -37.72 -6.73 15.36
C GLN A 401 -36.24 -6.42 15.56
N ILE A 402 -35.94 -5.41 16.36
CA ILE A 402 -34.57 -5.05 16.73
C ILE A 402 -33.95 -6.14 17.59
N VAL A 403 -34.68 -6.69 18.57
CA VAL A 403 -34.18 -7.78 19.42
C VAL A 403 -33.81 -9.00 18.58
N GLU A 404 -34.73 -9.43 17.73
CA GLU A 404 -34.56 -10.58 16.84
C GLU A 404 -33.35 -10.43 15.91
N ALA A 405 -33.15 -9.24 15.33
CA ALA A 405 -32.07 -9.02 14.38
C ALA A 405 -30.69 -8.82 15.01
N VAL A 406 -30.63 -8.24 16.21
CA VAL A 406 -29.35 -7.88 16.85
C VAL A 406 -28.83 -9.00 17.76
N TRP A 407 -29.72 -9.63 18.53
CA TRP A 407 -29.37 -10.68 19.50
C TRP A 407 -29.82 -12.09 19.07
N GLY A 408 -30.79 -12.21 18.17
CA GLY A 408 -31.36 -13.49 17.74
C GLY A 408 -32.69 -13.82 18.44
N SER A 409 -33.48 -14.70 17.81
CA SER A 409 -34.86 -15.02 18.25
C SER A 409 -34.94 -15.67 19.65
N SER A 410 -33.89 -16.35 20.10
CA SER A 410 -33.83 -16.94 21.44
C SER A 410 -33.81 -15.91 22.58
N TYR A 411 -33.47 -14.66 22.30
CA TYR A 411 -33.28 -13.61 23.31
C TYR A 411 -34.50 -12.69 23.48
N ILE A 412 -35.60 -12.98 22.79
CA ILE A 412 -36.82 -12.16 22.80
C ILE A 412 -37.42 -12.01 24.21
N ALA A 413 -37.34 -13.05 25.04
CA ALA A 413 -37.86 -13.03 26.41
C ALA A 413 -36.85 -12.46 27.45
N GLU A 414 -35.59 -12.27 27.05
CA GLU A 414 -34.48 -11.93 27.96
C GLU A 414 -33.96 -10.49 27.79
N VAL A 415 -34.25 -9.86 26.64
CA VAL A 415 -33.84 -8.48 26.36
C VAL A 415 -34.97 -7.54 26.74
N ASP A 416 -34.74 -6.77 27.79
CA ASP A 416 -35.64 -5.70 28.22
C ASP A 416 -35.49 -4.42 27.37
N ASP A 417 -36.49 -3.56 27.45
CA ASP A 417 -36.52 -2.27 26.75
C ASP A 417 -35.30 -1.39 27.11
N ALA A 418 -34.80 -1.51 28.34
CA ALA A 418 -33.66 -0.75 28.85
C ALA A 418 -32.35 -1.08 28.11
N ARG A 419 -32.12 -2.36 27.77
CA ARG A 419 -30.96 -2.77 26.95
C ARG A 419 -31.01 -2.19 25.55
N ILE A 420 -32.20 -2.16 24.92
CA ILE A 420 -32.39 -1.56 23.59
C ILE A 420 -32.12 -0.06 23.67
N GLU A 421 -32.65 0.63 24.68
CA GLU A 421 -32.45 2.06 24.89
C GLU A 421 -30.97 2.41 25.11
N LYS A 422 -30.23 1.58 25.85
CA LYS A 422 -28.80 1.76 26.05
C LYS A 422 -28.00 1.58 24.75
N LEU A 423 -28.36 0.60 23.92
CA LEU A 423 -27.72 0.38 22.63
C LEU A 423 -27.99 1.54 21.65
N ILE A 424 -29.24 2.02 21.61
CA ILE A 424 -29.64 3.19 20.82
C ILE A 424 -28.89 4.45 21.29
N SER A 425 -28.80 4.67 22.60
CA SER A 425 -28.10 5.82 23.19
C SER A 425 -26.61 5.83 22.79
N ARG A 426 -25.93 4.67 22.87
CA ARG A 426 -24.54 4.55 22.43
C ARG A 426 -24.36 4.76 20.94
N LEU A 427 -25.28 4.23 20.13
CA LEU A 427 -25.24 4.43 18.69
C LEU A 427 -25.45 5.90 18.33
N ARG A 428 -26.38 6.60 18.99
CA ARG A 428 -26.59 8.05 18.82
C ARG A 428 -25.36 8.86 19.20
N ALA A 429 -24.67 8.49 20.27
CA ALA A 429 -23.43 9.17 20.68
C ALA A 429 -22.34 9.15 19.59
N LYS A 430 -22.42 8.20 18.65
CA LYS A 430 -21.47 8.07 17.53
C LYS A 430 -22.02 8.64 16.22
N LEU A 431 -23.33 8.57 15.99
CA LEU A 431 -23.96 8.97 14.73
C LEU A 431 -24.51 10.41 14.74
N GLU A 432 -24.94 10.93 15.89
CA GLU A 432 -25.65 12.20 15.97
C GLU A 432 -24.71 13.35 16.33
N PRO A 433 -24.86 14.54 15.72
CA PRO A 433 -24.19 15.76 16.18
C PRO A 433 -24.57 16.12 17.62
N ASP A 434 -25.83 15.94 17.98
CA ASP A 434 -26.35 16.05 19.35
C ASP A 434 -27.24 14.82 19.67
N PRO A 435 -26.78 13.89 20.52
CA PRO A 435 -27.56 12.71 20.90
C PRO A 435 -28.89 13.01 21.61
N ALA A 436 -29.03 14.19 22.24
CA ALA A 436 -30.26 14.62 22.88
C ALA A 436 -31.30 15.15 21.88
N ALA A 437 -30.85 15.60 20.70
CA ALA A 437 -31.67 16.07 19.59
C ALA A 437 -31.37 15.23 18.32
N PRO A 438 -31.72 13.93 18.31
CA PRO A 438 -31.31 13.02 17.24
C PRO A 438 -31.96 13.42 15.91
N ARG A 439 -31.13 13.53 14.87
CA ARG A 439 -31.55 13.84 13.50
C ARG A 439 -31.71 12.58 12.65
N TYR A 440 -30.94 11.53 12.92
CA TYR A 440 -30.86 10.35 12.05
C TYR A 440 -31.58 9.14 12.62
N LEU A 441 -31.39 8.86 13.90
CA LEU A 441 -31.94 7.72 14.60
C LEU A 441 -33.08 8.19 15.51
N LEU A 442 -34.30 8.21 14.97
CA LEU A 442 -35.48 8.76 15.64
C LEU A 442 -36.17 7.72 16.53
N THR A 443 -36.66 8.16 17.69
CA THR A 443 -37.55 7.37 18.55
C THR A 443 -39.00 7.63 18.15
N VAL A 444 -39.74 6.57 17.85
CA VAL A 444 -41.20 6.62 17.72
C VAL A 444 -41.79 6.07 19.02
N ARG A 445 -42.28 6.98 19.88
CA ARG A 445 -42.73 6.65 21.24
C ARG A 445 -43.74 5.50 21.24
N GLY A 446 -43.51 4.53 22.12
CA GLY A 446 -44.36 3.34 22.28
C GLY A 446 -44.27 2.31 21.14
N ARG A 447 -43.49 2.56 20.09
CA ARG A 447 -43.45 1.68 18.89
C ARG A 447 -42.06 1.15 18.55
N GLY A 448 -41.03 1.99 18.57
CA GLY A 448 -39.68 1.57 18.22
C GLY A 448 -38.81 2.71 17.67
N TYR A 449 -37.95 2.37 16.71
CA TYR A 449 -36.92 3.27 16.20
C TYR A 449 -36.90 3.30 14.67
N LYS A 450 -36.42 4.41 14.12
CA LYS A 450 -36.38 4.64 12.67
C LYS A 450 -35.10 5.38 12.31
N LEU A 451 -34.33 4.81 11.37
CA LEU A 451 -33.24 5.54 10.73
C LEU A 451 -33.80 6.35 9.56
N VAL A 452 -33.48 7.64 9.48
CA VAL A 452 -33.95 8.54 8.42
C VAL A 452 -32.82 9.02 7.52
N SER A 453 -33.11 9.08 6.22
CA SER A 453 -32.24 9.75 5.24
C SER A 453 -32.65 11.23 5.14
N PRO A 454 -31.70 12.18 5.18
CA PRO A 454 -32.03 13.60 5.03
C PRO A 454 -32.52 13.88 3.59
N GLY A 455 -33.81 14.16 3.48
CA GLY A 455 -34.53 14.42 2.23
C GLY A 455 -36.04 14.13 2.32
N THR A 456 -36.49 13.35 3.30
CA THR A 456 -37.86 12.80 3.35
C THR A 456 -38.66 13.03 4.65
N TRP A 457 -38.23 13.90 5.56
CA TRP A 457 -39.02 14.18 6.78
C TRP A 457 -39.14 15.69 7.05
N SER A 458 -40.38 16.17 7.06
CA SER A 458 -40.79 17.50 7.52
C SER A 458 -41.78 17.30 8.69
N PRO A 459 -41.64 18.01 9.82
CA PRO A 459 -42.47 17.80 11.02
C PRO A 459 -43.95 18.23 10.88
N ALA A 460 -44.40 18.61 9.68
CA ALA A 460 -45.75 19.15 9.45
C ALA A 460 -46.87 18.09 9.30
N ASN A 461 -46.57 16.79 9.31
CA ASN A 461 -47.55 15.73 8.98
C ASN A 461 -48.13 14.96 10.18
N GLU A 462 -48.14 15.52 11.39
CA GLU A 462 -48.73 14.85 12.58
C GLU A 462 -50.02 15.49 13.13
N ASN A 463 -50.64 16.46 12.44
CA ASN A 463 -51.98 16.97 12.80
C ASN A 463 -52.92 17.01 11.59
N SER A 464 -53.31 15.84 11.07
CA SER A 464 -54.48 15.67 10.20
C SER A 464 -55.17 14.36 10.47
#